data_AF-A0A2W4RJJ4-F1
#
_entry.id   AF-A0A2W4RJJ4-F1
#
_cell.length_a   1.000
_cell.length_b   1.000
_cell.length_c   1.000
_cell.angle_alpha   90.00
_cell.angle_beta   90.00
_cell.angle_gamma   90.00
#
_symmetry.space_group_name_H-M   'P 1'
#
loop_
_entity.id
_entity.type
_entity.pdbx_description
1 polymer ?
#
loop_
_entity_poly.entity_id
_entity_poly.type
_entity_poly.pdbx_seq_one_letter_code
_entity_poly.pdbx_strand_id
1 'polypeptide(L)' 'MAEIVNLRRFRKQKAREAKEAQAAANRAAFGRPKHERERAKAERELQQRRLDALRRETAPE' A
#
# COMPACT_ATOMS: atom_id res chain seq x y z
N MET A 1 -44.77 17.72 13.41
CA MET A 1 -44.07 18.07 12.16
C MET A 1 -43.09 16.94 11.88
N ALA A 2 -43.32 16.14 10.85
CA ALA A 2 -42.47 14.97 10.58
C ALA A 2 -41.28 15.40 9.73
N GLU A 3 -40.07 15.04 10.15
CA GLU A 3 -38.85 15.29 9.40
C GLU A 3 -38.77 14.29 8.24
N ILE A 4 -38.96 14.77 7.01
CA ILE A 4 -38.94 13.93 5.81
C ILE A 4 -37.46 13.66 5.45
N VAL A 5 -36.92 12.56 5.95
CA VAL A 5 -35.53 12.19 5.69
C VAL A 5 -35.41 11.48 4.34
N ASN A 6 -34.58 12.03 3.44
CA ASN A 6 -34.36 11.42 2.12
C ASN A 6 -33.37 10.25 2.20
N LEU A 7 -33.92 9.04 2.34
CA LEU A 7 -33.15 7.79 2.43
C LEU A 7 -32.26 7.53 1.19
N ARG A 8 -32.63 8.03 0.00
CA ARG A 8 -31.82 7.88 -1.21
C ARG A 8 -30.50 8.65 -1.10
N ARG A 9 -30.55 9.88 -0.59
CA ARG A 9 -29.35 10.70 -0.35
C ARG A 9 -28.46 10.05 0.70
N PHE A 10 -29.04 9.58 1.80
CA PHE A 10 -28.32 8.88 2.87
C PHE A 10 -27.59 7.63 2.36
N ARG A 11 -28.28 6.75 1.62
CA ARG A 11 -27.67 5.57 1.01
C ARG A 11 -26.53 5.91 0.05
N LYS A 12 -26.70 6.96 -0.76
CA LYS A 12 -25.66 7.43 -1.68
C LYS A 12 -24.42 7.94 -0.93
N GLN A 13 -24.62 8.63 0.19
CA GLN A 13 -23.55 9.13 1.04
C GLN A 13 -22.80 7.97 1.70
N LYS A 14 -23.52 7.00 2.28
CA LYS A 14 -22.93 5.77 2.82
C LYS A 14 -22.12 4.98 1.79
N ALA A 15 -22.61 4.88 0.56
CA ALA A 15 -21.87 4.21 -0.53
C ALA A 15 -20.58 4.95 -0.92
N ARG A 16 -20.56 6.28 -0.83
CA ARG A 16 -19.34 7.08 -1.07
C ARG A 16 -18.33 6.90 0.05
N GLU A 17 -18.77 6.98 1.31
CA GLU A 17 -17.93 6.74 2.49
C GLU A 17 -17.25 5.36 2.43
N ALA A 18 -18.02 4.31 2.09
CA ALA A 18 -17.47 2.95 1.97
C ALA A 18 -16.39 2.85 0.89
N LYS A 19 -16.60 3.50 -0.27
CA LYS A 19 -15.60 3.54 -1.36
C LYS A 19 -14.34 4.28 -0.94
N GLU A 20 -14.46 5.39 -0.22
CA GLU A 20 -13.31 6.15 0.26
C GLU A 20 -12.52 5.37 1.31
N ALA A 21 -13.19 4.70 2.25
CA ALA A 21 -12.54 3.84 3.22
C ALA A 21 -11.75 2.70 2.55
N GLN A 22 -12.34 2.06 1.53
CA GLN A 22 -11.66 1.02 0.79
C GLN A 22 -10.50 1.56 -0.05
N ALA A 23 -10.64 2.75 -0.65
CA ALA A 23 -9.54 3.41 -1.35
C ALA A 23 -8.40 3.79 -0.40
N ALA A 24 -8.70 4.22 0.83
CA ALA A 24 -7.71 4.50 1.86
C ALA A 24 -6.99 3.22 2.31
N ALA A 25 -7.73 2.13 2.53
CA ALA A 25 -7.16 0.82 2.84
C ALA A 25 -6.25 0.32 1.70
N ASN A 26 -6.67 0.48 0.44
CA ASN A 26 -5.86 0.13 -0.72
C ASN A 26 -4.65 1.04 -0.91
N ARG A 27 -4.73 2.33 -0.54
CA ARG A 27 -3.56 3.23 -0.48
C ARG A 27 -2.62 2.84 0.66
N ALA A 28 -3.12 2.38 1.79
CA ALA A 28 -2.25 1.89 2.86
C ALA A 28 -1.56 0.57 2.45
N ALA A 29 -2.33 -0.37 1.90
CA ALA A 29 -1.86 -1.70 1.51
C ALA A 29 -1.02 -1.69 0.23
N PHE A 30 -1.35 -0.82 -0.72
CA PHE A 30 -0.79 -0.81 -2.08
C PHE A 30 -0.36 0.59 -2.56
N GLY A 31 -0.30 1.61 -1.69
CA GLY A 31 -0.13 3.01 -2.11
C GLY A 31 1.24 3.41 -2.63
N ARG A 32 2.19 2.48 -2.73
CA ARG A 32 3.39 2.75 -3.53
C ARG A 32 3.04 2.55 -5.01
N PRO A 33 3.18 3.57 -5.87
CA PRO A 33 3.04 3.39 -7.31
C PRO A 33 4.09 2.40 -7.84
N LYS A 34 3.79 1.77 -8.99
CA LYS A 34 4.60 0.70 -9.57
C LYS A 34 6.09 1.08 -9.69
N HIS A 35 6.36 2.30 -10.17
CA HIS A 35 7.72 2.81 -10.33
C HIS A 35 8.49 2.95 -9.00
N GLU A 36 7.83 3.34 -7.90
CA GLU A 36 8.45 3.38 -6.58
C GLU A 36 8.72 1.99 -6.02
N ARG A 37 7.82 1.03 -6.27
CA ARG A 37 8.06 -0.38 -5.89
C ARG A 37 9.23 -0.97 -6.66
N GLU A 38 9.31 -0.72 -7.95
CA GLU A 38 10.40 -1.19 -8.82
C GLU A 38 11.74 -0.58 -8.43
N ARG A 39 11.77 0.74 -8.17
CA ARG A 39 12.95 1.42 -7.66
C ARG A 39 13.42 0.83 -6.33
N ALA A 40 12.51 0.66 -5.36
CA ALA A 40 12.85 0.07 -4.07
C ALA A 40 13.32 -1.39 -4.20
N LYS A 41 12.77 -2.15 -5.16
CA LYS A 41 13.21 -3.52 -5.44
C LYS A 41 14.63 -3.54 -6.03
N ALA A 42 14.91 -2.70 -7.02
CA ALA A 42 16.23 -2.58 -7.62
C ALA A 42 17.29 -2.12 -6.60
N GLU A 43 16.95 -1.16 -5.73
CA GLU A 43 17.83 -0.71 -4.64
C GLU A 43 18.14 -1.85 -3.65
N ARG A 44 17.13 -2.66 -3.28
CA ARG A 44 17.33 -3.84 -2.43
C ARG A 44 18.20 -4.91 -3.09
N GLU A 45 17.97 -5.21 -4.36
CA GLU A 45 18.77 -6.18 -5.11
C GLU A 45 20.23 -5.74 -5.21
N LEU A 46 20.49 -4.45 -5.46
CA LEU A 46 21.84 -3.90 -5.48
C LEU A 46 22.52 -4.04 -4.10
N GLN A 47 21.79 -3.74 -3.02
CA GLN A 47 22.30 -3.88 -1.66
C GLN A 47 22.59 -5.34 -1.32
N GLN A 48 21.70 -6.27 -1.66
CA GLN A 48 21.92 -7.71 -1.47
C GLN A 48 23.18 -8.17 -2.22
N ARG A 49 23.30 -7.84 -3.51
CA ARG A 49 24.49 -8.17 -4.30
C ARG A 49 25.77 -7.61 -3.71
N ARG A 50 25.75 -6.38 -3.19
CA ARG A 50 26.90 -5.78 -2.50
C ARG A 50 27.25 -6.53 -1.22
N LEU A 51 26.26 -6.88 -0.41
CA LEU A 51 26.47 -7.63 0.83
C LEU A 51 26.97 -9.05 0.55
N ASP A 52 26.45 -9.71 -0.48
CA ASP A 52 26.91 -11.04 -0.90
C ASP A 52 28.33 -11.00 -1.48
N ALA A 53 28.70 -9.97 -2.25
CA ALA A 53 30.07 -9.79 -2.71
C ALA A 53 31.06 -9.51 -1.57
N LEU A 54 30.59 -8.93 -0.47
CA LEU A 54 31.38 -8.64 0.73
C LEU A 54 31.28 -9.74 1.79
N ARG A 55 30.45 -10.78 1.57
CA ARG A 55 30.36 -11.93 2.46
C ARG A 55 31.67 -12.69 2.37
N ARG A 56 32.43 -12.65 3.45
CA ARG A 56 33.47 -13.64 3.70
C ARG A 56 32.77 -14.88 4.23
N GLU A 57 32.90 -15.99 3.51
CA GLU A 57 32.52 -17.29 4.04
C GLU A 57 33.15 -17.41 5.42
N THR A 58 32.30 -17.58 6.44
CA THR A 58 32.75 -17.83 7.80
C THR A 58 33.79 -18.94 7.75
N ALA A 59 34.94 -18.68 8.36
CA ALA A 59 36.14 -19.50 8.31
C ALA A 59 35.81 -21.00 8.48
N PRO A 60 36.48 -21.88 7.74
CA PRO A 60 36.37 -23.32 7.99
C PRO A 60 36.85 -23.59 9.42
N GLU A 61 36.06 -24.35 10.19
CA GLU A 61 36.55 -25.09 11.36
C GLU A 61 37.54 -26.17 10.91
#